data_AF-A0A3M1D598-F1
#
_entry.id   AF-A0A3M1D598-F1
#
_cell.length_a   1.000
_cell.length_b   1.000
_cell.length_c   1.000
_cell.angle_alpha   90.00
_cell.angle_beta   90.00
_cell.angle_gamma   90.00
#
_symmetry.space_group_name_H-M   'P 1'
#
loop_
_entity.id
_entity.type
_entity.pdbx_description
1 polymer ?
#
loop_
_entity_poly.entity_id
_entity_poly.type
_entity_poly.pdbx_seq_one_letter_code
_entity_poly.pdbx_strand_id
1 'polypeptide(L)'
;MSHLDFAGFTVDLFGWTKLTVPPLVILLLGGVVIALLLWYYFRHHRTTSASIGFSDIRIVARAARSNRQRFRILVPLLRVAALALVFVALARPRAGTEVREVTSEGIDIMMVLDVSSSMQAEDFKPHNRL
;
A
#
# COMPACT_ATOMS: atom_id res chain seq x y z
N MET A 1 4.85 -23.01 -1.43
CA MET A 1 5.03 -21.66 -0.86
C MET A 1 4.15 -20.75 -1.69
N SER A 2 3.11 -20.16 -1.12
CA SER A 2 2.20 -19.29 -1.87
C SER A 2 2.99 -18.11 -2.45
N HIS A 3 3.10 -18.06 -3.78
CA HIS A 3 3.64 -16.87 -4.44
C HIS A 3 2.69 -15.71 -4.16
N LEU A 4 3.23 -14.62 -3.64
CA LEU A 4 2.50 -13.37 -3.48
C LEU A 4 2.42 -12.71 -4.85
N ASP A 5 1.22 -12.74 -5.45
CA ASP A 5 0.99 -12.13 -6.75
C ASP A 5 0.52 -10.69 -6.56
N PHE A 6 1.17 -9.76 -7.25
CA PHE A 6 0.74 -8.37 -7.26
C PHE A 6 0.03 -8.07 -8.56
N ALA A 7 -1.24 -7.69 -8.48
CA ALA A 7 -2.05 -7.42 -9.68
C ALA A 7 -1.82 -6.02 -10.26
N GLY A 8 -1.22 -5.11 -9.48
CA GLY A 8 -1.01 -3.73 -9.87
C GLY A 8 -2.30 -2.93 -9.81
N PHE A 9 -2.31 -1.77 -10.46
CA PHE A 9 -3.45 -0.85 -10.43
C PHE A 9 -3.99 -0.63 -11.84
N THR A 10 -5.25 -0.99 -12.07
CA THR A 10 -5.95 -0.80 -13.34
C THR A 10 -6.95 0.34 -13.21
N VAL A 11 -6.83 1.33 -14.08
CA VAL A 11 -7.77 2.45 -14.19
C VAL A 11 -8.50 2.35 -15.51
N ASP A 12 -9.82 2.36 -15.46
CA ASP A 12 -10.65 2.51 -16.64
C ASP A 12 -10.91 4.00 -16.90
N LEU A 13 -10.34 4.53 -17.97
CA LEU A 13 -10.51 5.90 -18.39
C LEU A 13 -11.77 6.00 -19.26
N PHE A 14 -12.85 6.38 -18.60
CA PHE A 14 -14.15 6.70 -19.22
C PHE A 14 -14.75 5.56 -20.07
N GLY A 15 -14.30 4.31 -19.91
CA GLY A 15 -14.75 3.16 -20.71
C GLY A 15 -14.04 3.00 -22.06
N TRP A 16 -13.11 3.90 -22.41
CA TRP A 16 -12.42 3.89 -23.69
C TRP A 16 -11.06 3.21 -23.60
N THR A 17 -10.34 3.40 -22.49
CA THR A 17 -8.98 2.86 -22.35
C THR A 17 -8.73 2.33 -20.94
N LYS A 18 -8.13 1.15 -20.86
CA LYS A 18 -7.69 0.55 -19.59
C LYS A 18 -6.20 0.79 -19.42
N LEU A 19 -5.83 1.61 -18.44
CA LEU A 19 -4.45 1.84 -18.07
C LEU A 19 -4.06 0.89 -16.95
N THR A 20 -3.09 0.01 -17.22
CA THR A 20 -2.56 -0.93 -16.23
C THR A 20 -1.19 -0.45 -15.76
N VAL A 21 -1.10 -0.07 -14.49
CA VAL A 21 0.17 0.29 -13.85
C VAL A 21 0.75 -0.96 -13.18
N PRO A 22 1.96 -1.40 -13.59
CA PRO A 22 2.56 -2.59 -13.03
C PRO A 22 2.95 -2.36 -11.56
N PRO A 23 2.87 -3.40 -10.70
CA PRO A 23 3.14 -3.27 -9.27
C PRO A 23 4.54 -2.77 -8.95
N LEU A 24 5.54 -3.19 -9.73
CA LEU A 24 6.93 -2.77 -9.55
C LEU A 24 7.08 -1.26 -9.70
N VAL A 25 6.36 -0.64 -10.65
CA VAL A 25 6.40 0.81 -10.85
C VAL A 25 5.80 1.53 -9.64
N ILE A 26 4.69 1.03 -9.08
CA ILE A 26 4.06 1.60 -7.88
C ILE A 26 5.02 1.55 -6.69
N LEU A 27 5.69 0.42 -6.48
CA LEU A 27 6.65 0.24 -5.39
C LEU A 27 7.91 1.10 -5.58
N LEU A 28 8.43 1.21 -6.80
CA LEU A 28 9.57 2.07 -7.10
C LEU A 28 9.23 3.55 -6.87
N LEU A 29 8.06 4.01 -7.35
CA LEU A 29 7.59 5.37 -7.11
C LEU A 29 7.44 5.65 -5.62
N GLY A 30 6.83 4.73 -4.86
CA GLY A 30 6.71 4.84 -3.42
C GLY A 30 8.06 4.91 -2.71
N GLY A 31 9.01 4.06 -3.11
CA GLY A 31 10.39 4.07 -2.61
C GLY A 31 11.10 5.39 -2.89
N VAL A 32 10.97 5.94 -4.10
CA VAL A 32 11.55 7.25 -4.47
C VAL A 32 10.95 8.38 -3.65
N VAL A 33 9.62 8.41 -3.48
CA VAL A 33 8.94 9.42 -2.65
C VAL A 33 9.42 9.35 -1.20
N ILE A 34 9.52 8.14 -0.63
CA ILE A 34 10.04 7.95 0.73
C ILE A 34 11.51 8.39 0.83
N ALA A 35 12.35 8.04 -0.15
CA ALA A 35 13.75 8.43 -0.18
C ALA A 35 13.91 9.96 -0.27
N LEU A 36 13.10 10.65 -1.07
CA LEU A 36 13.08 12.11 -1.16
C LEU A 36 12.63 12.75 0.15
N LEU A 37 11.62 12.20 0.82
CA LEU A 37 11.17 12.69 2.13
C LEU A 37 12.26 12.53 3.20
N LEU A 38 12.94 11.39 3.22
CA LEU A 38 14.07 11.15 4.12
C LEU A 38 15.23 12.10 3.79
N TRP A 39 15.59 12.24 2.50
CA TRP A 39 16.64 13.15 2.06
C TRP A 39 16.33 14.59 2.46
N TYR A 40 15.10 15.06 2.23
CA TYR A 40 14.66 16.40 2.63
C TYR A 40 14.75 16.58 4.15
N TYR A 41 14.27 15.59 4.93
CA TYR A 41 14.36 15.62 6.39
C TYR A 41 15.82 15.70 6.87
N PHE A 42 16.71 14.84 6.36
CA PHE A 42 18.13 14.86 6.72
C PHE A 42 18.85 16.12 6.24
N ARG A 43 18.52 16.62 5.04
CA ARG A 43 19.08 17.87 4.49
C ARG A 43 18.68 19.05 5.37
N HIS A 44 17.40 19.16 5.73
CA HIS A 44 16.88 20.24 6.56
C HIS A 44 17.54 20.22 7.95
N HIS A 45 17.67 19.06 8.58
CA HIS A 45 18.37 18.92 9.85
C HIS A 45 19.87 19.15 9.79
N ARG A 46 20.52 18.89 8.66
CA ARG A 46 21.95 19.23 8.44
C ARG A 46 22.14 20.72 8.16
N THR A 47 21.17 21.40 7.54
CA THR A 47 21.26 22.85 7.28
C THR A 47 20.92 23.71 8.49
N THR A 48 20.23 23.17 9.50
CA THR A 48 20.08 23.82 10.82
C THR A 48 21.31 23.62 11.73
N SER A 49 22.41 23.08 11.21
CA SER A 49 23.75 23.18 11.82
C SER A 49 24.53 24.39 11.31
N ALA A 50 23.88 25.33 10.63
CA ALA A 50 24.39 26.69 10.49
C ALA A 50 24.52 27.29 11.91
N SER A 51 25.74 27.20 12.43
CA SER A 51 26.29 27.84 13.63
C SER A 51 25.32 28.73 14.41
N ILE A 52 24.48 28.15 15.27
CA ILE A 52 24.10 28.89 16.46
C ILE A 52 25.27 28.69 17.41
N GLY A 53 26.19 29.67 17.43
CA GLY A 53 27.30 29.71 18.37
C GLY A 53 26.78 29.85 19.80
N PHE A 54 26.42 28.72 20.42
CA PHE A 54 26.19 28.69 21.86
C PHE A 54 27.53 28.45 22.55
N SER A 55 28.02 29.49 23.24
CA SER A 55 29.30 29.49 23.95
C SER A 55 29.32 28.60 25.19
N ASP A 56 28.23 27.90 25.52
CA ASP A 56 28.16 27.05 26.71
C ASP A 56 27.39 25.75 26.47
N ILE A 57 28.13 24.70 26.14
CA ILE A 57 27.67 23.32 25.91
C ILE A 57 27.14 22.65 27.20
N ARG A 58 27.38 23.27 28.37
CA ARG A 58 27.08 22.71 29.69
C ARG A 58 25.60 22.83 30.09
N ILE A 59 24.89 23.83 29.57
CA ILE A 59 23.45 24.03 29.83
C ILE A 59 22.61 22.99 29.09
N VAL A 60 22.98 22.67 27.85
CA VAL A 60 22.31 21.66 27.02
C VAL A 60 22.58 20.24 27.56
N ALA A 61 23.76 19.97 28.12
CA ALA A 61 24.08 18.70 28.73
C ALA A 61 23.28 18.41 30.03
N ARG A 62 22.87 19.46 30.76
CA ARG A 62 22.05 19.36 31.98
C ARG A 62 20.55 19.33 31.72
N ALA A 63 20.08 19.74 30.55
CA ALA A 63 18.70 19.58 30.14
C ALA A 63 18.46 18.08 29.85
N ALA A 64 18.01 17.34 30.85
CA ALA A 64 17.67 15.93 30.75
C ALA A 64 16.83 15.69 29.47
N ARG A 65 17.22 14.70 28.65
CA ARG A 65 16.44 14.28 27.48
C ARG A 65 15.04 13.89 27.95
N SER A 66 14.10 14.83 27.86
CA SER A 66 12.70 14.58 28.18
C SER A 66 12.19 13.45 27.29
N ASN A 67 11.31 12.59 27.81
CA ASN A 67 10.64 11.54 27.03
C ASN A 67 10.01 12.10 25.73
N ARG A 68 9.60 13.38 25.76
CA ARG A 68 9.11 14.14 24.60
C ARG A 68 10.11 14.21 23.44
N GLN A 69 11.41 14.21 23.72
CA GLN A 69 12.47 14.19 22.71
C GLN A 69 12.68 12.81 22.08
N ARG A 70 12.38 11.73 22.81
CA ARG A 70 12.34 10.36 22.25
C ARG A 70 11.19 10.19 21.26
N PHE A 71 9.99 10.69 21.60
CA PHE A 71 8.82 10.62 20.72
C PHE A 71 8.90 11.53 19.49
N ARG A 72 9.82 12.50 19.46
CA ARG A 72 10.01 13.39 18.30
C ARG A 72 10.36 12.63 17.03
N ILE A 73 11.08 11.50 17.13
CA ILE A 73 11.46 10.65 15.99
C ILE A 73 10.33 9.69 15.60
N LEU A 74 9.42 9.39 16.53
CA LEU A 74 8.34 8.44 16.29
C LEU A 74 7.31 8.98 15.27
N VAL A 75 7.00 10.28 15.34
CA VAL A 75 6.04 10.93 14.42
C VAL A 75 6.47 10.84 12.94
N PRO A 76 7.70 11.25 12.54
CA PRO A 76 8.12 11.11 11.15
C PRO A 76 8.25 9.64 10.72
N LEU A 77 8.65 8.73 11.63
CA LEU A 77 8.70 7.30 11.34
C LEU A 77 7.32 6.73 11.02
N LEU A 78 6.31 7.04 11.83
CA LEU A 78 4.92 6.64 11.60
C LEU A 78 4.37 7.19 10.28
N ARG A 79 4.72 8.42 9.90
CA ARG A 79 4.31 8.99 8.60
C ARG A 79 4.90 8.22 7.42
N VAL A 80 6.19 7.88 7.49
CA VAL A 80 6.85 7.09 6.44
C VAL A 80 6.26 5.68 6.36
N ALA A 81 6.01 5.04 7.52
CA ALA A 81 5.38 3.73 7.57
C ALA A 81 3.96 3.74 6.99
N ALA A 82 3.15 4.75 7.33
CA ALA A 82 1.81 4.91 6.78
C ALA A 82 1.84 5.08 5.25
N LEU A 83 2.75 5.91 4.73
CA LEU A 83 2.93 6.06 3.28
C LEU A 83 3.36 4.75 2.61
N ALA A 84 4.31 4.02 3.20
CA ALA A 84 4.74 2.73 2.68
C ALA A 84 3.57 1.74 2.59
N LEU A 85 2.72 1.68 3.61
CA LEU A 85 1.53 0.82 3.62
C LEU A 85 0.53 1.22 2.54
N VAL A 86 0.35 2.52 2.25
CA VAL A 86 -0.51 2.98 1.15
C VAL A 86 0.02 2.48 -0.20
N PHE A 87 1.33 2.57 -0.45
CA PHE A 87 1.91 2.07 -1.71
C PHE A 87 1.80 0.54 -1.83
N VAL A 88 1.98 -0.19 -0.73
CA VAL A 88 1.77 -1.64 -0.70
C VAL A 88 0.30 -1.99 -0.98
N ALA A 89 -0.66 -1.28 -0.37
CA ALA A 89 -2.08 -1.48 -0.63
C ALA A 89 -2.45 -1.17 -2.09
N LEU A 90 -1.88 -0.11 -2.67
CA LEU A 90 -2.05 0.26 -4.09
C LEU A 90 -1.46 -0.79 -5.05
N ALA A 91 -0.39 -1.48 -4.67
CA ALA A 91 0.15 -2.59 -5.45
C ALA A 91 -0.78 -3.82 -5.51
N ARG A 92 -1.84 -3.83 -4.68
CA ARG A 92 -2.87 -4.89 -4.59
C ARG A 92 -2.26 -6.28 -4.47
N PRO A 93 -1.58 -6.59 -3.33
CA PRO A 93 -1.11 -7.94 -3.06
C PRO A 93 -2.31 -8.89 -3.02
N ARG A 94 -2.23 -9.96 -3.79
CA ARG A 94 -3.20 -11.05 -3.82
C ARG A 94 -2.50 -12.30 -3.29
N ALA A 95 -3.22 -13.08 -2.49
CA ALA A 95 -2.80 -14.46 -2.26
C ALA A 95 -2.94 -15.17 -3.61
N GLY A 96 -1.83 -15.69 -4.14
CA GLY A 96 -1.78 -16.27 -5.47
C GLY A 96 -2.82 -17.38 -5.66
N THR A 97 -3.34 -17.49 -6.87
CA THR A 97 -4.09 -18.66 -7.31
C THR A 97 -3.08 -19.74 -7.66
N GLU A 98 -2.89 -20.71 -6.78
CA GLU A 98 -2.14 -21.91 -7.11
C GLU A 98 -2.96 -22.72 -8.11
N VAL A 99 -2.59 -22.64 -9.40
CA VAL A 99 -3.14 -23.54 -10.43
C VAL A 99 -2.50 -24.90 -10.17
N ARG A 100 -3.13 -25.67 -9.28
CA ARG A 100 -2.74 -27.04 -9.02
C ARG A 100 -3.40 -27.89 -10.10
N GLU A 101 -2.61 -28.48 -10.98
CA GLU A 101 -3.09 -29.59 -11.80
C GLU A 101 -3.41 -30.75 -10.85
N VAL A 102 -4.69 -30.83 -10.48
CA VAL A 102 -5.23 -31.97 -9.75
C VAL A 102 -5.66 -32.97 -10.82
N THR A 103 -4.95 -34.09 -10.92
CA THR A 103 -5.45 -35.28 -11.61
C THR A 103 -6.65 -35.80 -10.82
N SER A 104 -7.82 -35.24 -11.10
CA SER A 104 -9.09 -35.69 -10.55
C SER A 104 -9.57 -36.87 -11.39
N GLU A 105 -10.14 -37.91 -10.76
CA GLU A 105 -11.13 -38.72 -11.47
C GLU A 105 -12.16 -37.76 -12.07
N GLY A 106 -12.53 -37.97 -13.34
CA GLY A 106 -13.43 -37.05 -14.04
C GLY A 106 -14.76 -36.93 -13.29
N ILE A 107 -14.93 -35.85 -12.52
CA ILE A 107 -16.17 -35.55 -11.84
C ILE A 107 -17.05 -34.82 -12.85
N ASP A 108 -18.20 -35.39 -13.19
CA ASP A 108 -19.21 -34.68 -13.96
C ASP A 108 -19.95 -33.69 -13.05
N ILE A 109 -19.80 -32.39 -13.33
CA ILE A 109 -20.44 -31.33 -12.56
C ILE A 109 -21.68 -30.87 -13.32
N MET A 110 -22.84 -31.42 -12.94
CA MET A 110 -24.13 -30.94 -13.44
C MET A 110 -24.52 -29.66 -12.68
N MET A 111 -24.41 -28.51 -13.34
CA MET A 111 -24.94 -27.25 -12.82
C MET A 111 -26.44 -27.17 -13.09
N VAL A 112 -27.24 -27.08 -12.03
CA VAL A 112 -28.68 -26.83 -12.11
C VAL A 112 -28.95 -25.43 -11.61
N LEU A 113 -29.48 -24.58 -12.48
CA LEU A 113 -29.85 -23.19 -12.20
C LEU A 113 -31.37 -23.09 -12.11
N ASP A 114 -31.89 -22.54 -11.01
CA ASP A 114 -33.31 -22.26 -10.87
C ASP A 114 -33.68 -20.98 -11.65
N VAL A 115 -34.73 -21.08 -12.46
CA VAL A 115 -35.27 -19.99 -13.29
C VAL A 115 -36.68 -19.57 -12.85
N SER A 116 -37.08 -19.95 -11.62
CA SER A 116 -38.37 -19.59 -11.06
C SER A 116 -38.54 -18.06 -10.92
N SER A 117 -39.79 -17.60 -10.89
CA SER A 117 -40.12 -16.17 -10.83
C SER A 117 -39.57 -15.46 -9.57
N SER A 118 -39.30 -16.20 -8.49
CA SER A 118 -38.67 -15.66 -7.28
C SER A 118 -37.21 -15.26 -7.50
N MET A 119 -36.54 -15.79 -8.52
CA MET A 119 -35.17 -15.45 -8.89
C MET A 119 -35.05 -14.09 -9.58
N GLN A 120 -36.18 -13.47 -9.98
CA GLN A 120 -36.23 -12.15 -10.61
C GLN A 120 -36.05 -10.98 -9.61
N ALA A 121 -35.48 -11.19 -8.43
CA ALA A 121 -35.19 -10.11 -7.50
C ALA A 121 -34.09 -9.16 -8.05
N GLU A 122 -34.34 -7.86 -7.97
CA GLU A 122 -33.47 -6.78 -8.50
C GLU A 122 -32.26 -6.46 -7.60
N ASP A 123 -31.61 -7.47 -7.03
CA ASP A 123 -30.47 -7.26 -6.12
C ASP A 123 -29.18 -6.84 -6.85
N PHE A 124 -29.14 -6.96 -8.18
CA PHE A 124 -28.01 -6.60 -9.03
C PHE A 124 -28.46 -5.75 -10.22
N LYS A 125 -27.62 -4.79 -10.64
CA LYS A 125 -27.82 -3.93 -11.83
C LYS A 125 -26.85 -4.33 -12.94
N PRO A 126 -27.20 -4.21 -14.24
CA PRO A 126 -28.41 -3.58 -14.80
C PRO A 126 -29.61 -4.51 -15.00
N HIS A 127 -29.44 -5.83 -14.88
CA HIS A 127 -30.52 -6.82 -14.82
C HIS A 127 -30.21 -7.83 -13.72
N ASN A 128 -31.25 -8.55 -13.33
CA ASN A 128 -31.42 -9.32 -12.09
C ASN A 128 -30.39 -10.47 -11.98
N ARG A 129 -30.51 -11.35 -10.99
CA ARG A 129 -29.50 -12.39 -10.66
C ARG A 129 -29.12 -13.36 -11.82
N LEU A 130 -29.77 -13.27 -12.98
CA LEU A 130 -29.57 -14.06 -14.20
C LEU A 130 -29.50 -13.16 -15.45
#